data_AF-A0A3M0Z834-F1
#
_entry.id   AF-A0A3M0Z834-F1
#
_cell.length_a   1.000
_cell.length_b   1.000
_cell.length_c   1.000
_cell.angle_alpha   90.00
_cell.angle_beta   90.00
_cell.angle_gamma   90.00
#
_symmetry.space_group_name_H-M   'P 1'
#
loop_
_entity.id
_entity.type
_entity.pdbx_description
1 polymer ?
#
loop_
_entity_poly.entity_id
_entity_poly.type
_entity_poly.pdbx_seq_one_letter_code
_entity_poly.pdbx_strand_id
1 'polypeptide(L)'
;MAGGALLLALPAAPALAVDGQALLQERCASCHNLTGPAPTTLEGVWNRKGPDLFYAGLKYRRDWVVRWLQHPTRIRPAGMYYGKHLRTRPDGQDEVDPSTLVRHPVLSRAEAEAAADALMRLKAKSELIRPGEYKPGRISMSLGDLLFDKFKGCIACHRIEPDYGGLSGPEVYTAWARLQPDWMISYMRNPQAWDPRTFMPRRPLKERDLQNFVHYFKGLYEEMQEEGGPEDE
;
A
#
# COMPACT_ATOMS: atom_id res chain seq x y z
N MET A 1 6.46 69.26 4.58
CA MET A 1 5.86 68.22 5.45
C MET A 1 5.42 67.07 4.56
N ALA A 2 6.21 66.00 4.48
CA ALA A 2 5.86 64.79 3.75
C ALA A 2 5.94 63.63 4.74
N GLY A 3 4.78 63.10 5.13
CA GLY A 3 4.65 62.03 6.11
C GLY A 3 5.05 60.69 5.48
N GLY A 4 6.09 60.06 6.03
CA GLY A 4 6.43 58.68 5.72
C GLY A 4 5.52 57.73 6.49
N ALA A 5 4.70 56.97 5.77
CA ALA A 5 3.94 55.87 6.36
C ALA A 5 4.90 54.68 6.59
N LEU A 6 5.18 54.39 7.86
CA LEU A 6 5.95 53.23 8.28
C LEU A 6 5.03 52.00 8.21
N LEU A 7 5.21 51.19 7.16
CA LEU A 7 4.57 49.88 7.02
C LEU A 7 5.19 48.92 8.04
N LEU A 8 4.49 48.68 9.15
CA LEU A 8 4.80 47.61 10.10
C LEU A 8 4.48 46.26 9.47
N ALA A 9 5.52 45.51 9.07
CA ALA A 9 5.39 44.12 8.69
C ALA A 9 5.09 43.29 9.95
N LEU A 10 3.90 42.67 10.00
CA LEU A 10 3.54 41.71 11.03
C LEU A 10 4.32 40.40 10.81
N PRO A 11 4.93 39.80 11.86
CA PRO A 11 5.58 38.51 11.72
C PRO A 11 4.52 37.43 11.45
N ALA A 12 4.74 36.62 10.42
CA ALA A 12 3.92 35.45 10.16
C ALA A 12 4.00 34.51 11.38
N ALA A 13 2.86 34.23 12.00
CA ALA A 13 2.78 33.24 13.07
C ALA A 13 3.26 31.89 12.52
N PRO A 14 4.11 31.14 13.26
CA PRO A 14 4.49 29.80 12.82
C PRO A 14 3.21 28.97 12.72
N ALA A 15 2.97 28.38 11.55
CA ALA A 15 1.92 27.39 11.40
C ALA A 15 2.19 26.29 12.45
N LEU A 16 1.23 26.08 13.35
CA LEU A 16 1.32 25.01 14.35
C LEU A 16 1.57 23.70 13.61
N ALA A 17 2.71 23.06 13.88
CA ALA A 17 3.05 21.79 13.26
C ALA A 17 1.97 20.77 13.62
N VAL A 18 1.37 20.12 12.62
CA VAL A 18 0.37 19.06 12.84
C VAL A 18 1.06 17.92 13.58
N ASP A 19 0.55 17.55 14.76
CA ASP A 19 1.03 16.38 15.48
C ASP A 19 0.57 15.11 14.76
N GLY A 20 1.49 14.53 13.97
CA GLY A 20 1.21 13.31 13.21
C GLY A 20 0.83 12.12 14.08
N GLN A 21 1.33 12.01 15.32
CA GLN A 21 0.97 10.88 16.19
C GLN A 21 -0.46 11.01 16.70
N ALA A 22 -0.85 12.21 17.15
CA ALA A 22 -2.23 12.50 17.54
C ALA A 22 -3.19 12.27 16.36
N LEU A 23 -2.82 12.76 15.17
CA LEU A 23 -3.57 12.57 13.94
C LEU A 23 -3.84 11.09 13.63
N LEU A 24 -2.82 10.22 13.76
CA LEU A 24 -2.99 8.78 13.56
C LEU A 24 -3.97 8.16 14.56
N GLN A 25 -3.89 8.55 15.84
CA GLN A 25 -4.79 8.01 16.86
C GLN A 25 -6.24 8.44 16.64
N GLU A 26 -6.45 9.72 16.34
CA GLU A 26 -7.79 10.30 16.23
C GLU A 26 -8.49 9.89 14.93
N ARG A 27 -7.76 9.78 13.82
CA ARG A 27 -8.36 9.63 12.49
C ARG A 27 -8.08 8.30 11.81
N CYS A 28 -7.05 7.55 12.22
CA CYS A 28 -6.63 6.33 11.54
C CYS A 28 -6.87 5.06 12.36
N ALA A 29 -6.72 5.12 13.68
CA ALA A 29 -6.74 3.95 14.58
C ALA A 29 -8.08 3.18 14.58
N SER A 30 -9.20 3.82 14.21
CA SER A 30 -10.51 3.18 14.12
C SER A 30 -10.61 2.12 13.00
N CYS A 31 -9.70 2.19 12.02
CA CYS A 31 -9.63 1.26 10.88
C CYS A 31 -8.30 0.51 10.79
N HIS A 32 -7.20 1.17 11.16
CA HIS A 32 -5.84 0.65 11.03
C HIS A 32 -5.25 0.25 12.38
N ASN A 33 -4.65 -0.93 12.42
CA ASN A 33 -3.91 -1.38 13.60
C ASN A 33 -2.53 -0.70 13.64
N LEU A 34 -2.35 0.26 14.55
CA LEU A 34 -1.14 1.07 14.68
C LEU A 34 -0.10 0.45 15.64
N THR A 35 -0.52 -0.45 16.53
CA THR A 35 0.30 -0.96 17.63
C THR A 35 0.71 -2.43 17.45
N GLY A 36 -0.08 -3.19 16.69
CA GLY A 36 0.06 -4.63 16.62
C GLY A 36 -0.37 -5.33 17.94
N PRO A 37 -0.17 -6.66 18.01
CA PRO A 37 0.23 -7.53 16.90
C PRO A 37 -0.88 -7.65 15.85
N ALA A 38 -0.59 -8.32 14.73
CA ALA A 38 -1.61 -8.67 13.74
C ALA A 38 -2.62 -9.67 14.34
N PRO A 39 -3.91 -9.60 13.94
CA PRO A 39 -4.94 -10.56 14.35
C PRO A 39 -4.53 -12.04 14.20
N THR A 40 -4.78 -12.82 15.24
CA THR A 40 -4.50 -14.28 15.28
C THR A 40 -5.76 -15.15 15.18
N THR A 41 -6.95 -14.53 15.25
CA THR A 41 -8.26 -15.19 15.16
C THR A 41 -8.93 -14.89 13.83
N LEU A 42 -9.81 -15.79 13.36
CA LEU A 42 -10.60 -15.56 12.14
C LEU A 42 -11.51 -14.34 12.28
N GLU A 43 -12.15 -14.17 13.44
CA GLU A 43 -12.98 -13.00 13.74
C GLU A 43 -12.20 -11.69 13.60
N GLY A 44 -10.97 -11.64 14.15
CA GLY A 44 -10.13 -10.44 14.03
C GLY A 44 -9.74 -10.12 12.59
N VAL A 45 -9.54 -11.15 11.75
CA VAL A 45 -9.27 -10.97 10.31
C VAL A 45 -10.51 -10.48 9.57
N TRP A 46 -11.68 -11.06 9.83
CA TRP A 46 -12.94 -10.67 9.19
C TRP A 46 -13.37 -9.25 9.56
N ASN A 47 -13.07 -8.81 10.78
CA ASN A 47 -13.42 -7.47 11.26
C ASN A 47 -12.35 -6.41 10.93
N ARG A 48 -11.25 -6.79 10.29
CA ARG A 48 -10.20 -5.86 9.86
C ARG A 48 -10.74 -4.91 8.78
N LYS A 49 -10.69 -3.60 9.06
CA LYS A 49 -11.18 -2.55 8.15
C LYS A 49 -10.07 -1.97 7.26
N GLY A 50 -8.84 -1.89 7.78
CA GLY A 50 -7.66 -1.38 7.08
C GLY A 50 -6.45 -2.31 7.26
N PRO A 51 -5.41 -2.19 6.41
CA PRO A 51 -4.16 -2.92 6.62
C PRO A 51 -3.50 -2.48 7.93
N ASP A 52 -2.78 -3.41 8.56
CA ASP A 52 -1.93 -3.09 9.71
C ASP A 52 -0.84 -2.08 9.32
N LEU A 53 -0.57 -1.11 10.20
CA LEU A 53 0.37 -0.01 9.97
C LEU A 53 1.51 0.05 11.01
N PHE A 54 1.52 -0.83 12.02
CA PHE A 54 2.59 -0.89 13.03
C PHE A 54 4.00 -1.19 12.48
N TYR A 55 4.12 -1.52 11.19
CA TYR A 55 5.36 -1.67 10.44
C TYR A 55 5.42 -0.80 9.16
N ALA A 56 4.60 0.24 9.06
CA ALA A 56 4.46 1.06 7.85
C ALA A 56 5.80 1.63 7.35
N GLY A 57 6.70 2.01 8.24
CA GLY A 57 8.02 2.54 7.92
C GLY A 57 9.01 1.51 7.34
N LEU A 58 8.70 0.22 7.42
CA LEU A 58 9.45 -0.83 6.71
C LEU A 58 8.86 -1.11 5.33
N LYS A 59 7.55 -0.88 5.17
CA LYS A 59 6.77 -1.32 4.02
C LYS A 59 6.66 -0.28 2.92
N TYR A 60 6.32 0.96 3.27
CA TYR A 60 5.96 1.98 2.31
C TYR A 60 7.10 2.96 2.04
N ARG A 61 7.08 3.59 0.87
CA ARG A 61 7.91 4.75 0.57
C ARG A 61 7.20 6.01 1.07
N ARG A 62 7.91 6.87 1.82
CA ARG A 62 7.32 8.07 2.43
C ARG A 62 6.62 8.96 1.40
N ASP A 63 7.30 9.27 0.29
CA ASP A 63 6.75 10.19 -0.71
C ASP A 63 5.47 9.66 -1.36
N TRP A 64 5.38 8.34 -1.54
CA TRP A 64 4.16 7.70 -1.98
C TRP A 64 3.04 7.83 -0.94
N VAL A 65 3.32 7.65 0.35
CA VAL A 65 2.32 7.83 1.41
C VAL A 65 1.77 9.26 1.41
N VAL A 66 2.65 10.27 1.28
CA VAL A 66 2.24 11.68 1.21
C VAL A 66 1.31 11.94 0.02
N ARG A 67 1.66 11.46 -1.18
CA ARG A 67 0.81 11.62 -2.37
C ARG A 67 -0.51 10.87 -2.24
N TRP A 68 -0.47 9.61 -1.86
CA TRP A 68 -1.65 8.76 -1.76
C TRP A 68 -2.63 9.23 -0.68
N LEU A 69 -2.17 9.83 0.43
CA LEU A 69 -3.07 10.39 1.45
C LEU A 69 -3.80 11.65 0.97
N GLN A 70 -3.26 12.38 -0.01
CA GLN A 70 -3.93 13.50 -0.67
C GLN A 70 -4.87 13.00 -1.78
N HIS A 71 -4.48 11.94 -2.49
CA HIS A 71 -5.24 11.38 -3.63
C HIS A 71 -5.40 9.86 -3.50
N PRO A 72 -6.22 9.37 -2.56
CA PRO A 72 -6.28 7.94 -2.26
C PRO A 72 -6.97 7.16 -3.36
N THR A 73 -6.21 6.26 -3.99
CA THR A 73 -6.70 5.30 -4.99
C THR A 73 -6.90 3.90 -4.41
N ARG A 74 -7.71 3.09 -5.09
CA ARG A 74 -8.08 1.74 -4.65
C ARG A 74 -6.94 0.74 -4.89
N ILE A 75 -6.30 0.29 -3.82
CA ILE A 75 -5.25 -0.75 -3.89
C ILE A 75 -5.82 -2.18 -3.89
N ARG A 76 -6.93 -2.41 -3.19
CA ARG A 76 -7.58 -3.74 -3.13
C ARG A 76 -8.93 -3.67 -3.85
N PRO A 77 -9.08 -4.29 -5.03
CA PRO A 77 -10.31 -4.18 -5.82
C PRO A 77 -11.56 -4.57 -5.03
N ALA A 78 -11.49 -5.68 -4.28
CA ALA A 78 -12.59 -6.16 -3.44
C ALA A 78 -12.47 -5.74 -1.95
N GLY A 79 -11.73 -4.68 -1.61
CA GLY A 79 -11.58 -4.23 -0.22
C GLY A 79 -10.67 -5.10 0.66
N MET A 80 -10.62 -4.84 1.97
CA MET A 80 -9.71 -5.53 2.89
C MET A 80 -10.07 -7.00 3.11
N TYR A 81 -11.36 -7.29 3.31
CA TYR A 81 -11.90 -8.63 3.34
C TYR A 81 -12.96 -8.77 2.26
N TYR A 82 -12.58 -9.39 1.14
CA TYR A 82 -13.42 -9.50 -0.06
C TYR A 82 -14.80 -10.10 0.22
N GLY A 83 -14.92 -11.04 1.15
CA GLY A 83 -16.21 -11.68 1.48
C GLY A 83 -17.30 -10.73 1.98
N LYS A 84 -16.96 -9.52 2.44
CA LYS A 84 -17.93 -8.47 2.81
C LYS A 84 -18.35 -7.56 1.66
N HIS A 85 -17.78 -7.78 0.48
CA HIS A 85 -17.88 -6.90 -0.68
C HIS A 85 -18.29 -7.63 -1.95
N LEU A 86 -18.89 -8.82 -1.82
CA LEU A 86 -19.40 -9.59 -2.95
C LEU A 86 -20.92 -9.57 -2.99
N ARG A 87 -21.47 -9.60 -4.20
CA ARG A 87 -22.89 -9.91 -4.46
C ARG A 87 -22.98 -10.95 -5.56
N THR A 88 -24.00 -11.80 -5.50
CA THR A 88 -24.26 -12.81 -6.52
C THR A 88 -25.12 -12.20 -7.63
N ARG A 89 -24.65 -12.34 -8.88
CA ARG A 89 -25.35 -11.90 -10.08
C ARG A 89 -26.50 -12.86 -10.44
N PRO A 90 -27.44 -12.44 -11.31
CA PRO A 90 -28.53 -13.31 -11.77
C PRO A 90 -28.06 -14.60 -12.49
N ASP A 91 -26.86 -14.60 -13.07
CA ASP A 91 -26.26 -15.77 -13.73
C ASP A 91 -25.58 -16.75 -12.74
N GLY A 92 -25.68 -16.48 -11.43
CA GLY A 92 -25.09 -17.30 -10.37
C GLY A 92 -23.60 -17.05 -10.11
N GLN A 93 -22.97 -16.13 -10.83
CA GLN A 93 -21.57 -15.77 -10.57
C GLN A 93 -21.47 -14.62 -9.57
N ASP A 94 -20.41 -14.61 -8.76
CA ASP A 94 -20.15 -13.52 -7.83
C ASP A 94 -19.40 -12.36 -8.51
N GLU A 95 -19.74 -11.14 -8.11
CA GLU A 95 -19.02 -9.91 -8.48
C GLU A 95 -18.78 -9.04 -7.26
N VAL A 96 -17.83 -8.12 -7.36
CA VAL A 96 -17.61 -7.10 -6.32
C VAL A 96 -18.80 -6.14 -6.33
N ASP A 97 -19.39 -5.88 -5.15
CA ASP A 97 -20.40 -4.86 -4.96
C ASP A 97 -19.73 -3.53 -4.56
N PRO A 98 -19.59 -2.57 -5.48
CA PRO A 98 -18.87 -1.33 -5.20
C PRO A 98 -19.56 -0.46 -4.15
N SER A 99 -20.86 -0.64 -3.92
CA SER A 99 -21.63 0.13 -2.94
C SER A 99 -21.20 -0.14 -1.50
N THR A 100 -20.58 -1.30 -1.25
CA THR A 100 -20.08 -1.72 0.06
C THR A 100 -18.64 -1.24 0.34
N LEU A 101 -17.95 -0.71 -0.67
CA LEU A 101 -16.55 -0.32 -0.56
C LEU A 101 -16.40 1.04 0.15
N VAL A 102 -15.55 1.07 1.18
CA VAL A 102 -15.25 2.30 1.91
C VAL A 102 -14.20 3.13 1.16
N ARG A 103 -14.43 4.44 1.03
CA ARG A 103 -13.41 5.39 0.53
C ARG A 103 -12.48 5.80 1.66
N HIS A 104 -11.19 5.89 1.38
CA HIS A 104 -10.22 6.40 2.36
C HIS A 104 -10.40 7.93 2.49
N PRO A 105 -10.26 8.52 3.70
CA PRO A 105 -10.29 9.97 3.85
C PRO A 105 -9.16 10.65 3.09
N VAL A 106 -9.44 11.84 2.56
CA VAL A 106 -8.45 12.74 1.95
C VAL A 106 -7.85 13.61 3.06
N LEU A 107 -6.54 13.79 3.04
CA LEU A 107 -5.81 14.71 3.92
C LEU A 107 -5.32 15.92 3.14
N SER A 108 -5.23 17.06 3.81
CA SER A 108 -4.44 18.18 3.30
C SER A 108 -2.96 17.80 3.19
N ARG A 109 -2.19 18.54 2.40
CA ARG A 109 -0.74 18.30 2.27
C ARG A 109 -0.02 18.26 3.62
N ALA A 110 -0.28 19.22 4.50
CA ALA A 110 0.38 19.30 5.81
C ALA A 110 0.03 18.10 6.70
N GLU A 111 -1.24 17.68 6.71
CA GLU A 111 -1.67 16.48 7.45
C GLU A 111 -1.09 15.19 6.84
N ALA A 112 -1.03 15.09 5.51
CA ALA A 112 -0.45 13.95 4.81
C ALA A 112 1.05 13.80 5.11
N GLU A 113 1.80 14.90 5.11
CA GLU A 113 3.21 14.94 5.51
C GLU A 113 3.39 14.50 6.97
N ALA A 114 2.60 15.05 7.90
CA ALA A 114 2.66 14.70 9.31
C ALA A 114 2.29 13.23 9.58
N ALA A 115 1.22 12.73 8.94
CA ALA A 115 0.82 11.32 9.03
C ALA A 115 1.90 10.40 8.46
N ALA A 116 2.47 10.73 7.29
CA ALA A 116 3.54 9.96 6.68
C ALA A 116 4.76 9.88 7.61
N ASP A 117 5.18 11.01 8.22
CA ASP A 117 6.29 11.03 9.17
C ASP A 117 6.04 10.15 10.39
N ALA A 118 4.83 10.19 10.95
CA ALA A 118 4.46 9.33 12.06
C ALA A 118 4.47 7.84 11.65
N LEU A 119 3.91 7.50 10.49
CA LEU A 119 3.90 6.13 9.96
C LEU A 119 5.31 5.60 9.69
N MET A 120 6.23 6.45 9.20
CA MET A 120 7.61 6.04 8.93
C MET A 120 8.41 5.68 10.20
N ARG A 121 7.95 6.12 11.38
CA ARG A 121 8.54 5.73 12.68
C ARG A 121 8.07 4.34 13.12
N LEU A 122 6.96 3.83 12.58
CA LEU A 122 6.42 2.51 12.91
C LEU A 122 7.22 1.41 12.19
N LYS A 123 8.10 0.74 12.93
CA LYS A 123 9.07 -0.23 12.40
C LYS A 123 9.06 -1.57 13.14
N ALA A 124 7.92 -1.98 13.70
CA ALA A 124 7.85 -3.31 14.30
C ALA A 124 8.18 -4.38 13.24
N LYS A 125 8.73 -5.52 13.67
CA LYS A 125 9.20 -6.60 12.81
C LYS A 125 10.42 -6.26 11.94
N SER A 126 11.25 -5.30 12.37
CA SER A 126 12.48 -4.93 11.65
C SER A 126 13.45 -6.11 11.49
N GLU A 127 13.40 -7.11 12.37
CA GLU A 127 14.17 -8.35 12.29
C GLU A 127 13.84 -9.21 11.05
N LEU A 128 12.69 -8.98 10.40
CA LEU A 128 12.31 -9.66 9.16
C LEU A 128 12.90 -9.01 7.91
N ILE A 129 13.47 -7.81 8.02
CA ILE A 129 14.07 -7.08 6.90
C ILE A 129 15.56 -7.35 6.85
N ARG A 130 16.05 -7.64 5.65
CA ARG A 130 17.48 -7.73 5.34
C ARG A 130 17.85 -6.53 4.47
N PRO A 131 18.48 -5.49 5.04
CA PRO A 131 18.82 -4.28 4.28
C PRO A 131 19.71 -4.61 3.08
N GLY A 132 19.32 -4.13 1.89
CA GLY A 132 20.07 -4.34 0.65
C GLY A 132 19.98 -5.77 0.10
N GLU A 133 18.97 -6.55 0.51
CA GLU A 133 18.69 -7.88 -0.05
C GLU A 133 18.24 -7.79 -1.51
N TYR A 134 17.44 -6.78 -1.85
CA TYR A 134 17.10 -6.49 -3.24
C TYR A 134 18.34 -6.12 -4.05
N LYS A 135 18.49 -6.77 -5.20
CA LYS A 135 19.52 -6.48 -6.19
C LYS A 135 18.87 -5.83 -7.40
N PRO A 136 19.20 -4.57 -7.73
CA PRO A 136 18.69 -3.93 -8.94
C PRO A 136 18.93 -4.80 -10.18
N GLY A 137 17.91 -4.88 -11.03
CA GLY A 137 17.93 -5.72 -12.22
C GLY A 137 16.65 -5.56 -13.03
N ARG A 138 16.50 -6.42 -14.03
CA ARG A 138 15.34 -6.48 -14.92
C ARG A 138 15.02 -7.94 -15.23
N ILE A 139 13.77 -8.16 -15.61
CA ILE A 139 13.29 -9.39 -16.24
C ILE A 139 12.59 -9.03 -17.54
N SER A 140 12.55 -9.94 -18.50
CA SER A 140 11.65 -9.80 -19.66
C SER A 140 10.21 -9.76 -19.16
N MET A 141 9.39 -8.83 -19.66
CA MET A 141 8.00 -8.69 -19.23
C MET A 141 7.17 -9.95 -19.53
N SER A 142 7.41 -10.58 -20.69
CA SER A 142 6.81 -11.89 -21.02
C SER A 142 7.19 -13.01 -20.04
N LEU A 143 8.43 -13.02 -19.54
CA LEU A 143 8.86 -14.01 -18.56
C LEU A 143 8.32 -13.69 -17.16
N GLY A 144 8.23 -12.41 -16.82
CA GLY A 144 7.60 -11.93 -15.58
C GLY A 144 6.13 -12.33 -15.52
N ASP A 145 5.39 -12.12 -16.61
CA ASP A 145 4.00 -12.53 -16.75
C ASP A 145 3.83 -14.05 -16.62
N LEU A 146 4.60 -14.85 -17.37
CA LEU A 146 4.59 -16.32 -17.22
C LEU A 146 4.91 -16.78 -15.79
N LEU A 147 5.87 -16.13 -15.13
CA LEU A 147 6.21 -16.44 -13.75
C LEU A 147 5.06 -16.10 -12.79
N PHE A 148 4.42 -14.94 -12.97
CA PHE A 148 3.35 -14.45 -12.11
C PHE A 148 2.04 -15.19 -12.31
N ASP A 149 1.61 -15.39 -13.56
CA ASP A 149 0.42 -16.13 -13.92
C ASP A 149 0.66 -17.64 -13.86
N LYS A 150 1.37 -18.19 -14.86
CA LYS A 150 1.35 -19.63 -15.11
C LYS A 150 2.16 -20.45 -14.09
N PHE A 151 3.34 -19.98 -13.70
CA PHE A 151 4.24 -20.81 -12.88
C PHE A 151 3.98 -20.69 -11.38
N LYS A 152 3.55 -19.52 -10.90
CA LYS A 152 3.33 -19.29 -9.46
C LYS A 152 1.87 -18.99 -9.10
N GLY A 153 0.98 -18.73 -10.07
CA GLY A 153 -0.46 -18.58 -9.85
C GLY A 153 -0.83 -17.33 -9.05
N CYS A 154 0.04 -16.31 -9.04
CA CYS A 154 -0.18 -15.06 -8.32
C CYS A 154 -1.34 -14.26 -8.93
N ILE A 155 -1.53 -14.36 -10.25
CA ILE A 155 -2.60 -13.67 -10.97
C ILE A 155 -4.00 -14.07 -10.52
N ALA A 156 -4.17 -15.27 -9.95
CA ALA A 156 -5.47 -15.74 -9.47
C ALA A 156 -6.05 -14.82 -8.37
N CYS A 157 -5.19 -14.11 -7.65
CA CYS A 157 -5.60 -13.18 -6.59
C CYS A 157 -5.24 -11.72 -6.89
N HIS A 158 -4.20 -11.45 -7.67
CA HIS A 158 -3.65 -10.10 -7.85
C HIS A 158 -3.88 -9.58 -9.27
N ARG A 159 -4.12 -8.27 -9.40
CA ARG A 159 -4.11 -7.55 -10.68
C ARG A 159 -2.71 -7.08 -11.06
N ILE A 160 -2.36 -7.21 -12.34
CA ILE A 160 -1.09 -6.74 -12.92
C ILE A 160 -1.24 -5.57 -13.90
N GLU A 161 -2.47 -5.13 -14.16
CA GLU A 161 -2.83 -3.89 -14.87
C GLU A 161 -4.29 -3.54 -14.49
N PRO A 162 -4.83 -2.39 -14.88
CA PRO A 162 -6.24 -2.09 -14.68
C PRO A 162 -7.14 -3.20 -15.24
N ASP A 163 -8.03 -3.71 -14.40
CA ASP A 163 -9.05 -4.71 -14.75
C ASP A 163 -8.58 -6.09 -15.26
N TYR A 164 -7.29 -6.40 -15.19
CA TYR A 164 -6.75 -7.73 -15.50
C TYR A 164 -6.12 -8.42 -14.28
N GLY A 165 -6.56 -9.65 -14.03
CA GLY A 165 -6.14 -10.49 -12.90
C GLY A 165 -7.16 -10.56 -11.76
N GLY A 166 -6.75 -11.18 -10.65
CA GLY A 166 -7.62 -11.49 -9.52
C GLY A 166 -7.99 -10.27 -8.66
N LEU A 167 -9.13 -10.36 -7.95
CA LEU A 167 -9.71 -9.25 -7.18
C LEU A 167 -9.53 -9.37 -5.66
N SER A 168 -9.13 -10.55 -5.17
CA SER A 168 -9.06 -10.88 -3.75
C SER A 168 -7.79 -10.39 -3.04
N GLY A 169 -6.72 -10.16 -3.81
CA GLY A 169 -5.47 -9.54 -3.39
C GLY A 169 -5.38 -8.06 -3.77
N PRO A 170 -4.37 -7.33 -3.27
CA PRO A 170 -4.06 -6.01 -3.78
C PRO A 170 -3.59 -6.06 -5.25
N GLU A 171 -3.79 -4.99 -5.99
CA GLU A 171 -3.05 -4.79 -7.24
C GLU A 171 -1.53 -4.77 -6.98
N VAL A 172 -0.76 -5.10 -8.00
CA VAL A 172 0.71 -5.06 -7.95
C VAL A 172 1.36 -4.19 -9.02
N TYR A 173 0.58 -3.61 -9.94
CA TYR A 173 1.12 -2.75 -11.00
C TYR A 173 1.58 -1.38 -10.50
N THR A 174 1.06 -0.90 -9.37
CA THR A 174 1.58 0.29 -8.65
C THR A 174 2.53 -0.07 -7.50
N ALA A 175 2.80 -1.36 -7.27
CA ALA A 175 3.54 -1.82 -6.10
C ALA A 175 4.94 -1.21 -6.02
N TRP A 176 5.60 -0.97 -7.16
CA TRP A 176 6.94 -0.38 -7.18
C TRP A 176 6.97 1.04 -6.63
N ALA A 177 6.02 1.91 -6.99
CA ALA A 177 5.95 3.26 -6.42
C ALA A 177 5.65 3.24 -4.91
N ARG A 178 4.86 2.25 -4.49
CA ARG A 178 4.32 2.15 -3.14
C ARG A 178 5.25 1.51 -2.12
N LEU A 179 5.90 0.42 -2.50
CA LEU A 179 6.55 -0.51 -1.59
C LEU A 179 8.08 -0.43 -1.62
N GLN A 180 8.69 -0.67 -0.46
CA GLN A 180 10.13 -0.87 -0.34
C GLN A 180 10.51 -2.26 -0.87
N PRO A 181 11.58 -2.40 -1.67
CA PRO A 181 11.90 -3.66 -2.33
C PRO A 181 12.35 -4.78 -1.38
N ASP A 182 13.13 -4.46 -0.35
CA ASP A 182 13.50 -5.44 0.67
C ASP A 182 12.27 -5.96 1.44
N TRP A 183 11.27 -5.10 1.66
CA TRP A 183 9.99 -5.52 2.24
C TRP A 183 9.22 -6.44 1.29
N MET A 184 9.18 -6.15 -0.01
CA MET A 184 8.53 -7.03 -1.00
C MET A 184 9.14 -8.44 -0.96
N ILE A 185 10.47 -8.54 -0.95
CA ILE A 185 11.18 -9.82 -0.85
C ILE A 185 10.83 -10.53 0.47
N SER A 186 10.95 -9.83 1.60
CA SER A 186 10.66 -10.40 2.92
C SER A 186 9.20 -10.90 3.02
N TYR A 187 8.24 -10.10 2.54
CA TYR A 187 6.83 -10.44 2.57
C TYR A 187 6.53 -11.65 1.68
N MET A 188 7.01 -11.68 0.43
CA MET A 188 6.80 -12.81 -0.49
C MET A 188 7.47 -14.10 0.01
N ARG A 189 8.61 -14.01 0.70
CA ARG A 189 9.32 -15.15 1.28
C ARG A 189 8.48 -15.86 2.34
N ASN A 190 7.82 -15.11 3.22
CA ASN A 190 6.97 -15.66 4.27
C ASN A 190 5.90 -14.65 4.72
N PRO A 191 4.75 -14.57 4.03
CA PRO A 191 3.68 -13.65 4.38
C PRO A 191 3.17 -13.84 5.81
N GLN A 192 3.15 -15.09 6.28
CA GLN A 192 2.67 -15.48 7.62
C GLN A 192 3.57 -15.00 8.76
N ALA A 193 4.85 -14.67 8.50
CA ALA A 193 5.70 -14.00 9.48
C ALA A 193 5.25 -12.56 9.73
N TRP A 194 4.68 -11.89 8.73
CA TRP A 194 4.16 -10.53 8.81
C TRP A 194 2.74 -10.50 9.38
N ASP A 195 1.89 -11.40 8.93
CA ASP A 195 0.51 -11.56 9.40
C ASP A 195 0.15 -13.04 9.44
N PRO A 196 0.02 -13.66 10.62
CA PRO A 196 -0.16 -15.11 10.76
C PRO A 196 -1.46 -15.63 10.12
N ARG A 197 -2.41 -14.75 9.82
CA ARG A 197 -3.70 -15.10 9.20
C ARG A 197 -3.91 -14.41 7.84
N THR A 198 -2.85 -13.92 7.20
CA THR A 198 -2.94 -13.43 5.81
C THR A 198 -3.42 -14.52 4.86
N PHE A 199 -4.30 -14.15 3.91
CA PHE A 199 -4.74 -15.04 2.84
C PHE A 199 -3.66 -15.31 1.79
N MET A 200 -2.61 -14.48 1.71
CA MET A 200 -1.51 -14.72 0.77
C MET A 200 -0.76 -15.99 1.19
N PRO A 201 -0.77 -17.07 0.38
CA PRO A 201 -0.16 -18.32 0.78
C PRO A 201 1.37 -18.21 0.80
N ARG A 202 2.02 -18.91 1.72
CA ARG A 202 3.46 -19.15 1.61
C ARG A 202 3.74 -20.08 0.45
N ARG A 203 4.46 -19.58 -0.55
CA ARG A 203 4.89 -20.37 -1.72
C ARG A 203 6.37 -20.73 -1.58
N PRO A 204 6.83 -21.88 -2.11
CA PRO A 204 8.24 -22.22 -2.14
C PRO A 204 8.97 -21.42 -3.23
N LEU A 205 9.19 -20.13 -2.99
CA LEU A 205 9.90 -19.23 -3.90
C LEU A 205 11.40 -19.34 -3.69
N LYS A 206 12.15 -19.52 -4.78
CA LYS A 206 13.61 -19.43 -4.77
C LYS A 206 14.04 -17.97 -4.70
N GLU A 207 15.28 -17.73 -4.30
CA GLU A 207 15.80 -16.36 -4.21
C GLU A 207 15.71 -15.61 -5.55
N ARG A 208 16.01 -16.30 -6.65
CA ARG A 208 15.85 -15.76 -7.99
C ARG A 208 14.40 -15.36 -8.30
N ASP A 209 13.42 -16.16 -7.87
CA ASP A 209 12.01 -15.86 -8.09
C ASP A 209 11.61 -14.58 -7.34
N LEU A 210 12.08 -14.42 -6.09
CA LEU A 210 11.81 -13.23 -5.28
C LEU A 210 12.35 -11.95 -5.93
N GLN A 211 13.60 -11.98 -6.42
CA GLN A 211 14.21 -10.85 -7.14
C GLN A 211 13.44 -10.54 -8.43
N ASN A 212 13.15 -11.58 -9.22
CA ASN A 212 12.43 -11.47 -10.48
C ASN A 212 11.04 -10.85 -10.30
N PHE A 213 10.31 -11.18 -9.23
CA PHE A 213 9.02 -10.56 -8.95
C PHE A 213 9.14 -9.07 -8.67
N VAL A 214 10.15 -8.64 -7.91
CA VAL A 214 10.39 -7.21 -7.68
C VAL A 214 10.78 -6.50 -8.97
N HIS A 215 11.62 -7.11 -9.82
CA HIS A 215 11.93 -6.57 -11.15
C HIS A 215 10.69 -6.46 -12.03
N TYR A 216 9.80 -7.46 -11.96
CA TYR A 216 8.55 -7.45 -12.72
C TYR A 216 7.60 -6.35 -12.24
N PHE A 217 7.41 -6.18 -10.93
CA PHE A 217 6.58 -5.08 -10.40
C PHE A 217 7.13 -3.69 -10.74
N LYS A 218 8.46 -3.57 -10.82
CA LYS A 218 9.11 -2.36 -11.35
C LYS A 218 8.77 -2.14 -12.83
N GLY A 219 8.87 -3.19 -13.65
CA GLY A 219 8.52 -3.14 -15.07
C GLY A 219 7.05 -2.78 -15.30
N LEU A 220 6.12 -3.40 -14.58
CA LEU A 220 4.68 -3.08 -14.65
C LEU A 220 4.41 -1.60 -14.35
N TYR A 221 5.08 -1.05 -13.34
CA TYR A 221 4.94 0.37 -13.01
C TYR A 221 5.53 1.28 -14.09
N GLU A 222 6.68 0.91 -14.68
CA GLU A 222 7.29 1.67 -15.78
C GLU A 222 6.39 1.68 -17.02
N GLU A 223 5.84 0.53 -17.44
CA GLU A 223 4.89 0.44 -18.56
C GLU A 223 3.62 1.28 -18.30
N MET A 224 3.03 1.17 -17.11
CA MET A 224 1.86 1.96 -16.73
C MET A 224 2.11 3.48 -16.83
N GLN A 225 3.30 3.95 -16.50
CA GLN A 225 3.65 5.37 -16.59
C GLN A 225 3.87 5.83 -18.04
N GLU A 226 4.40 4.96 -18.89
CA GLU A 226 4.57 5.24 -20.33
C GLU A 226 3.24 5.32 -21.08
N GLU A 227 2.23 4.56 -20.65
CA GLU A 227 0.89 4.52 -21.26
C GLU A 227 -0.04 5.67 -20.83
N GLY A 228 0.46 6.65 -20.07
CA GLY A 228 -0.37 7.75 -19.54
C GLY A 228 -1.28 7.28 -18.41
N GLY A 229 -0.82 6.30 -17.60
CA GLY A 229 -1.47 5.90 -16.36
C GLY A 229 -1.80 7.10 -15.46
N PRO A 230 -2.71 6.94 -14.48
CA PRO A 230 -3.31 8.06 -13.76
C PRO A 230 -2.22 9.05 -13.35
N GLU A 231 -2.27 10.25 -13.95
CA GLU A 231 -1.24 11.26 -13.79
C GLU A 231 -1.05 11.51 -12.28
N ASP A 232 0.21 11.57 -11.84
CA ASP A 232 0.59 12.01 -10.50
C ASP A 232 0.25 13.52 -10.34
N GLU A 233 -1.03 13.89 -10.46
CA GLU A 233 -1.56 15.23 -10.13
C GLU A 233 -1.82 15.37 -8.63
#